data_AF-A0A6M6DTB7-F1
#
_entry.id   AF-A0A6M6DTB7-F1
#
_cell.length_a   1.000
_cell.length_b   1.000
_cell.length_c   1.000
_cell.angle_alpha   90.00
_cell.angle_beta   90.00
_cell.angle_gamma   90.00
#
_symmetry.space_group_name_H-M   'P 1'
#
loop_
_entity.id
_entity.type
_entity.pdbx_description
1 polymer ?
#
loop_
_entity_poly.entity_id
_entity_poly.type
_entity_poly.pdbx_seq_one_letter_code
_entity_poly.pdbx_strand_id
1 'polypeptide(L)'
;MRIKSYFLFIFPLILLLLTSCDPSSTPKEKYYSSTKTTNLELENVKAVSIGRSKYDVASCLRKKPKFIEVTEQPPYTTYIYGKSTEKYDVEFKIVDNKVSRYDLISSKYSTEKGIHTGDSKKDVIRAYGENYYEREDTGATIVGYFDKNHKLNIEFSLDDKDKVGGILVQKMNN
;
A
#
# COMPACT_ATOMS: atom_id res chain seq x y z
N MET A 1 56.53 25.75 23.54
CA MET A 1 55.97 25.72 22.17
C MET A 1 54.46 25.53 22.29
N ARG A 2 53.66 26.53 21.88
CA ARG A 2 52.20 26.60 22.05
C ARG A 2 51.51 25.66 21.06
N ILE A 3 50.77 24.67 21.53
CA ILE A 3 49.85 23.88 20.70
C ILE A 3 48.55 24.69 20.58
N LYS A 4 48.21 25.10 19.36
CA LYS A 4 47.00 25.86 19.03
C LYS A 4 45.79 24.93 19.13
N SER A 5 44.81 25.29 19.96
CA SER A 5 43.48 24.69 19.96
C SER A 5 42.81 24.96 18.61
N TYR A 6 42.75 23.94 17.75
CA TYR A 6 41.81 23.94 16.64
C TYR A 6 40.51 23.32 17.15
N PHE A 7 39.66 24.17 17.72
CA PHE A 7 38.25 23.87 17.93
C PHE A 7 37.62 23.80 16.52
N LEU A 8 37.75 22.65 15.85
CA LEU A 8 37.12 22.42 14.56
C LEU A 8 35.62 22.21 14.83
N PHE A 9 34.89 23.30 14.65
CA PHE A 9 33.43 23.39 14.59
C PHE A 9 32.91 22.56 13.40
N ILE A 10 33.00 21.23 13.44
CA ILE A 10 32.33 20.32 12.48
C ILE A 10 31.05 19.75 13.12
N PHE A 11 30.22 20.63 13.68
CA PHE A 11 28.91 20.21 14.16
C PHE A 11 27.96 21.41 14.10
N PRO A 12 27.46 21.75 12.88
CA PRO A 12 26.01 21.65 12.71
C PRO A 12 25.56 21.31 11.27
N LEU A 13 26.34 20.56 10.48
CA LEU A 13 25.87 20.15 9.13
C LEU A 13 25.17 18.79 9.10
N ILE A 14 25.33 17.97 10.15
CA ILE A 14 24.73 16.63 10.25
C ILE A 14 23.25 16.67 10.69
N LEU A 15 22.75 17.78 11.23
CA LEU A 15 21.36 17.90 11.68
C LEU A 15 20.33 18.09 10.55
N LEU A 16 20.76 18.37 9.31
CA LEU A 16 19.86 18.62 8.17
C LEU A 16 19.44 17.35 7.40
N LEU A 17 19.93 16.17 7.78
CA LEU A 17 19.62 14.91 7.09
C LEU A 17 18.44 14.13 7.68
N LEU A 18 17.78 14.66 8.72
CA LEU A 18 16.63 14.02 9.36
C LEU A 18 15.36 14.78 9.02
N THR A 19 14.71 14.40 7.92
CA THR A 19 13.25 14.38 7.67
C THR A 19 12.95 14.55 6.18
N SER A 20 13.21 13.52 5.37
CA SER A 20 12.53 13.39 4.06
C SER A 20 11.13 12.76 4.23
N CYS A 21 10.45 13.04 5.35
CA CYS A 21 9.03 12.73 5.44
C CYS A 21 8.30 13.85 4.72
N ASP A 22 7.50 13.50 3.72
CA ASP A 22 6.52 14.42 3.17
C ASP A 22 5.61 14.88 4.32
N PRO A 23 5.64 16.16 4.72
CA PRO A 23 4.85 16.65 5.85
C PRO A 23 3.34 16.54 5.60
N SER A 24 2.92 16.31 4.35
CA SER A 24 1.53 16.10 3.97
C SER A 24 1.03 14.67 4.18
N SER A 25 1.94 13.68 4.29
CA SER A 25 1.55 12.28 4.50
C SER A 25 1.37 11.98 5.98
N THR A 26 0.16 11.56 6.36
CA THR A 26 -0.10 11.07 7.71
C THR A 26 0.00 9.54 7.73
N PRO A 27 0.81 8.94 8.62
CA PRO A 27 0.95 7.48 8.68
C PRO A 27 -0.34 6.82 9.15
N LYS A 28 -0.73 5.71 8.51
CA LYS A 28 -1.98 5.00 8.82
C LYS A 28 -2.01 4.46 10.25
N GLU A 29 -0.84 4.15 10.83
CA GLU A 29 -0.66 3.63 12.18
C GLU A 29 -1.27 4.56 13.24
N LYS A 30 -1.32 5.89 12.97
CA LYS A 30 -1.97 6.88 13.83
C LYS A 30 -3.46 6.60 14.05
N TYR A 31 -4.12 5.96 13.09
CA TYR A 31 -5.56 5.66 13.11
C TYR A 31 -5.85 4.24 13.61
N TYR A 32 -4.84 3.39 13.77
CA TYR A 32 -5.03 1.97 14.05
C TYR A 32 -5.81 1.71 15.35
N SER A 33 -5.49 2.43 16.43
CA SER A 33 -6.13 2.22 17.73
C SER A 33 -7.59 2.71 17.76
N SER A 34 -7.88 3.85 17.13
CA SER A 34 -9.19 4.50 17.15
C SER A 34 -10.19 3.91 16.15
N THR A 35 -9.72 3.35 15.03
CA THR A 35 -10.59 2.75 14.01
C THR A 35 -11.08 1.38 14.44
N LYS A 36 -12.38 1.11 14.28
CA LYS A 36 -12.97 -0.23 14.54
C LYS A 36 -12.53 -1.23 13.47
N THR A 37 -12.54 -2.52 13.82
CA THR A 37 -12.18 -3.56 12.86
C THR A 37 -13.26 -3.74 11.79
N THR A 38 -12.84 -4.03 10.56
CA THR A 38 -13.68 -4.48 9.45
C THR A 38 -13.18 -5.85 9.02
N ASN A 39 -14.07 -6.81 8.79
CA ASN A 39 -13.66 -8.12 8.31
C ASN A 39 -13.23 -8.05 6.84
N LEU A 40 -11.97 -8.41 6.58
CA LEU A 40 -11.31 -8.47 5.29
C LEU A 40 -10.74 -9.88 5.00
N GLU A 41 -11.13 -10.91 5.77
CA GLU A 41 -10.59 -12.28 5.64
C GLU A 41 -10.68 -12.84 4.21
N LEU A 42 -11.76 -12.52 3.50
CA LEU A 42 -12.02 -12.98 2.14
C LEU A 42 -11.46 -12.03 1.07
N GLU A 43 -10.83 -10.92 1.46
CA GLU A 43 -10.32 -9.91 0.51
C GLU A 43 -9.29 -10.52 -0.44
N ASN A 44 -9.52 -10.35 -1.74
CA ASN A 44 -8.69 -10.92 -2.78
C ASN A 44 -8.89 -10.18 -4.11
N VAL A 45 -7.99 -10.45 -5.06
CA VAL A 45 -8.16 -10.12 -6.47
C VAL A 45 -8.06 -11.38 -7.29
N LYS A 46 -9.18 -11.78 -7.94
CA LYS A 46 -9.25 -13.01 -8.77
C LYS A 46 -8.68 -14.24 -8.03
N ALA A 47 -9.07 -14.44 -6.77
CA ALA A 47 -8.61 -15.50 -5.86
C ALA A 47 -7.17 -15.38 -5.35
N VAL A 48 -6.43 -14.31 -5.67
CA VAL A 48 -5.14 -13.99 -5.06
C VAL A 48 -5.38 -13.14 -3.81
N SER A 49 -5.21 -13.74 -2.63
CA SER A 49 -5.28 -13.05 -1.33
C SER A 49 -3.88 -12.83 -0.74
N ILE A 50 -3.80 -11.94 0.26
CA ILE A 50 -2.59 -11.78 1.08
C ILE A 50 -2.20 -13.14 1.70
N GLY A 51 -0.92 -13.47 1.67
CA GLY A 51 -0.36 -14.73 2.18
C GLY A 51 -0.32 -15.88 1.17
N ARG A 52 -0.99 -15.77 0.00
CA ARG A 52 -0.92 -16.76 -1.07
C ARG A 52 0.50 -16.91 -1.64
N SER A 53 0.79 -18.07 -2.21
CA SER A 53 2.10 -18.32 -2.80
C SER A 53 2.30 -17.51 -4.07
N LYS A 54 3.54 -17.13 -4.38
CA LYS A 54 3.89 -16.54 -5.68
C LYS A 54 3.49 -17.42 -6.87
N TYR A 55 3.47 -18.73 -6.69
CA TYR A 55 3.06 -19.69 -7.72
C TYR A 55 1.55 -19.64 -7.98
N ASP A 56 0.76 -19.31 -6.96
CA ASP A 56 -0.70 -19.17 -7.08
C ASP A 56 -1.05 -17.96 -7.93
N VAL A 57 -0.31 -16.85 -7.81
CA VAL A 57 -0.59 -15.58 -8.51
C VAL A 57 -0.81 -15.77 -10.01
N ALA A 58 0.14 -16.43 -10.69
CA ALA A 58 0.05 -16.63 -12.14
C ALA A 58 -1.07 -17.61 -12.52
N SER A 59 -1.35 -18.60 -11.67
CA SER A 59 -2.41 -19.57 -11.90
C SER A 59 -3.81 -18.96 -11.74
N CYS A 60 -4.01 -18.18 -10.68
CA CYS A 60 -5.26 -17.47 -10.36
C CYS A 60 -5.59 -16.42 -11.43
N LEU A 61 -4.59 -15.66 -11.88
CA LEU A 61 -4.75 -14.69 -12.96
C LEU A 61 -4.76 -15.33 -14.35
N ARG A 62 -4.53 -16.65 -14.44
CA ARG A 62 -4.43 -17.42 -15.70
C ARG A 62 -3.46 -16.79 -16.69
N LYS A 63 -2.41 -16.15 -16.19
CA LYS A 63 -1.41 -15.41 -16.97
C LYS A 63 -0.13 -15.25 -16.16
N LYS A 64 1.02 -15.24 -16.83
CA LYS A 64 2.31 -14.87 -16.22
C LYS A 64 2.43 -13.35 -16.06
N PRO A 65 3.17 -12.84 -15.06
CA PRO A 65 3.45 -11.41 -14.95
C PRO A 65 4.21 -10.93 -16.20
N LYS A 66 3.95 -9.70 -16.62
CA LYS A 66 4.64 -9.12 -17.78
C LYS A 66 6.01 -8.58 -17.39
N PHE A 67 6.13 -8.09 -16.16
CA PHE A 67 7.39 -7.63 -15.59
C PHE A 67 7.58 -8.25 -14.20
N ILE A 68 8.83 -8.55 -13.89
CA ILE A 68 9.25 -9.06 -12.59
C ILE A 68 10.41 -8.17 -12.16
N GLU A 69 10.27 -7.51 -11.02
CA GLU A 69 11.32 -6.71 -10.40
C GLU A 69 11.78 -7.38 -9.12
N VAL A 70 13.09 -7.41 -8.89
CA VAL A 70 13.68 -7.99 -7.69
C VAL A 70 14.40 -6.88 -6.94
N THR A 71 14.05 -6.70 -5.68
CA THR A 71 14.76 -5.82 -4.74
C THR A 71 15.51 -6.71 -3.77
N GLU A 72 16.81 -6.43 -3.56
CA GLU A 72 17.66 -7.25 -2.69
C GLU A 72 17.65 -6.80 -1.22
N GLN A 73 17.33 -5.52 -0.94
CA GLN A 73 17.49 -4.92 0.38
C GLN A 73 16.33 -3.96 0.73
N PRO A 74 15.37 -4.37 1.58
CA PRO A 74 15.12 -5.75 2.01
C PRO A 74 14.65 -6.63 0.82
N PRO A 75 14.84 -7.96 0.87
CA PRO A 75 14.53 -8.83 -0.26
C PRO A 75 13.02 -8.91 -0.52
N TYR A 76 12.60 -8.59 -1.74
CA TYR A 76 11.25 -8.86 -2.24
C TYR A 76 11.21 -8.93 -3.76
N THR A 77 10.14 -9.52 -4.29
CA THR A 77 9.88 -9.55 -5.73
C THR A 77 8.54 -8.87 -6.02
N THR A 78 8.49 -8.05 -7.05
CA THR A 78 7.24 -7.46 -7.55
C THR A 78 6.82 -8.15 -8.84
N TYR A 79 5.61 -8.69 -8.87
CA TYR A 79 4.98 -9.21 -10.08
C TYR A 79 4.00 -8.18 -10.64
N ILE A 80 4.24 -7.73 -11.88
CA ILE A 80 3.49 -6.63 -12.48
C ILE A 80 2.74 -7.12 -13.72
N TYR A 81 1.44 -6.82 -13.76
CA TYR A 81 0.55 -7.11 -14.87
C TYR A 81 0.01 -5.81 -15.43
N GLY A 82 0.30 -5.50 -16.69
CA GLY A 82 -0.26 -4.35 -17.38
C GLY A 82 0.58 -3.93 -18.58
N LYS A 83 0.59 -2.63 -18.93
CA LYS A 83 1.29 -2.14 -20.13
C LYS A 83 2.78 -1.93 -19.85
N SER A 84 3.12 -1.30 -18.73
CA SER A 84 4.49 -1.03 -18.25
C SER A 84 4.52 -1.08 -16.71
N THR A 85 5.70 -0.87 -16.12
CA THR A 85 5.92 -0.73 -14.67
C THR A 85 5.28 0.54 -14.09
N GLU A 86 5.06 1.56 -14.91
CA GLU A 86 4.37 2.81 -14.52
C GLU A 86 2.87 2.80 -14.86
N LYS A 87 2.45 1.96 -15.81
CA LYS A 87 1.06 1.86 -16.31
C LYS A 87 0.61 0.41 -16.23
N TYR A 88 0.49 -0.10 -15.01
CA TYR A 88 0.03 -1.45 -14.71
C TYR A 88 -1.49 -1.52 -14.48
N ASP A 89 -2.02 -2.73 -14.40
CA ASP A 89 -3.41 -3.01 -13.99
C ASP A 89 -3.41 -3.47 -12.51
N VAL A 90 -2.50 -4.39 -12.19
CA VAL A 90 -2.26 -4.91 -10.83
C VAL A 90 -0.77 -5.22 -10.64
N GLU A 91 -0.25 -4.93 -9.45
CA GLU A 91 1.04 -5.43 -8.99
C GLU A 91 0.91 -6.21 -7.68
N PHE A 92 1.82 -7.15 -7.45
CA PHE A 92 1.92 -7.93 -6.21
C PHE A 92 3.33 -7.83 -5.66
N LYS A 93 3.45 -7.36 -4.42
CA LYS A 93 4.69 -7.48 -3.64
C LYS A 93 4.73 -8.85 -2.99
N ILE A 94 5.83 -9.56 -3.20
CA ILE A 94 6.06 -10.93 -2.71
C ILE A 94 7.28 -10.91 -1.79
N VAL A 95 7.08 -11.35 -0.55
CA VAL A 95 8.12 -11.53 0.47
C VAL A 95 8.09 -12.98 0.91
N ASP A 96 9.24 -13.65 0.97
CA ASP A 96 9.34 -15.06 1.37
C ASP A 96 8.35 -15.99 0.64
N ASN A 97 8.24 -15.81 -0.68
CA ASN A 97 7.31 -16.52 -1.57
C ASN A 97 5.82 -16.29 -1.28
N LYS A 98 5.44 -15.33 -0.43
CA LYS A 98 4.05 -15.00 -0.10
C LYS A 98 3.70 -13.59 -0.54
N VAL A 99 2.48 -13.42 -1.05
CA VAL A 99 1.94 -12.09 -1.35
C VAL A 99 1.81 -11.30 -0.05
N SER A 100 2.50 -10.16 0.04
CA SER A 100 2.45 -9.27 1.21
C SER A 100 1.64 -8.00 0.96
N ARG A 101 1.51 -7.60 -0.32
CA ARG A 101 0.71 -6.47 -0.78
C ARG A 101 0.27 -6.69 -2.22
N TYR A 102 -0.88 -6.15 -2.60
CA TYR A 102 -1.20 -5.90 -4.00
C TYR A 102 -1.86 -4.53 -4.19
N ASP A 103 -1.65 -3.95 -5.36
CA ASP A 103 -2.17 -2.64 -5.73
C ASP A 103 -2.95 -2.74 -7.04
N LEU A 104 -4.16 -2.17 -7.07
CA LEU A 104 -5.04 -2.09 -8.25
C LEU A 104 -5.13 -0.63 -8.70
N ILE A 105 -4.73 -0.35 -9.94
CA ILE A 105 -4.75 1.02 -10.50
C ILE A 105 -5.55 1.13 -11.80
N SER A 106 -6.25 0.05 -12.18
CA SER A 106 -7.17 0.05 -13.32
C SER A 106 -8.46 -0.71 -13.01
N SER A 107 -9.53 -0.40 -13.76
CA SER A 107 -10.86 -0.97 -13.57
C SER A 107 -10.98 -2.43 -14.03
N LYS A 108 -9.88 -3.04 -14.47
CA LYS A 108 -9.84 -4.44 -14.92
C LYS A 108 -9.95 -5.43 -13.77
N TYR A 109 -9.58 -5.00 -12.57
CA TYR A 109 -9.67 -5.77 -11.34
C TYR A 109 -10.53 -5.04 -10.33
N SER A 110 -11.19 -5.81 -9.49
CA SER A 110 -11.99 -5.32 -8.38
C SER A 110 -11.54 -6.02 -7.10
N THR A 111 -11.88 -5.42 -5.97
CA THR A 111 -11.84 -6.08 -4.66
C THR A 111 -12.84 -7.23 -4.60
N GLU A 112 -12.77 -8.03 -3.54
CA GLU A 112 -13.74 -9.09 -3.28
C GLU A 112 -15.17 -8.53 -3.17
N LYS A 113 -15.31 -7.32 -2.62
CA LYS A 113 -16.61 -6.64 -2.50
C LYS A 113 -17.02 -5.85 -3.75
N GLY A 114 -16.31 -6.04 -4.85
CA GLY A 114 -16.66 -5.48 -6.16
C GLY A 114 -16.27 -4.03 -6.39
N ILE A 115 -15.46 -3.42 -5.52
CA ILE A 115 -14.97 -2.05 -5.72
C ILE A 115 -13.81 -2.06 -6.71
N HIS A 116 -13.81 -1.13 -7.66
CA HIS A 116 -12.70 -0.90 -8.58
C HIS A 116 -12.45 0.60 -8.77
N THR A 117 -11.38 0.95 -9.49
CA THR A 117 -11.10 2.35 -9.83
C THR A 117 -12.27 2.97 -10.59
N GLY A 118 -12.62 4.22 -10.26
CA GLY A 118 -13.76 4.96 -10.82
C GLY A 118 -15.05 4.90 -9.97
N ASP A 119 -15.14 3.97 -9.03
CA ASP A 119 -16.22 3.94 -8.04
C ASP A 119 -16.12 5.13 -7.10
N SER A 120 -17.24 5.55 -6.53
CA SER A 120 -17.25 6.68 -5.60
C SER A 120 -16.87 6.25 -4.17
N LYS A 121 -16.40 7.21 -3.37
CA LYS A 121 -16.29 7.08 -1.91
C LYS A 121 -17.55 6.49 -1.28
N LYS A 122 -18.74 6.88 -1.76
CA LYS A 122 -20.02 6.35 -1.28
C LYS A 122 -20.19 4.86 -1.58
N ASP A 123 -19.72 4.39 -2.72
CA ASP A 123 -19.76 2.96 -3.08
C ASP A 123 -18.82 2.16 -2.16
N VAL A 124 -17.63 2.70 -1.87
CA VAL A 124 -16.68 2.13 -0.91
C VAL A 124 -17.32 1.98 0.47
N ILE A 125 -17.87 3.06 1.02
CA ILE A 125 -18.50 3.05 2.35
C ILE A 125 -19.70 2.10 2.37
N ARG A 126 -20.50 2.04 1.29
CA ARG A 126 -21.60 1.08 1.18
C ARG A 126 -21.13 -0.38 1.21
N ALA A 127 -19.98 -0.69 0.62
CA ALA A 127 -19.45 -2.05 0.57
C ALA A 127 -18.69 -2.46 1.85
N TYR A 128 -17.95 -1.54 2.48
CA TYR A 128 -17.05 -1.85 3.59
C TYR A 128 -17.56 -1.34 4.96
N GLY A 129 -18.58 -0.49 4.98
CA GLY A 129 -19.20 0.07 6.18
C GLY A 129 -18.53 1.34 6.69
N GLU A 130 -19.03 1.80 7.85
CA GLU A 130 -18.66 3.08 8.48
C GLU A 130 -17.42 2.99 9.38
N ASN A 131 -16.80 1.81 9.52
CA ASN A 131 -15.62 1.59 10.36
C ASN A 131 -14.30 2.00 9.66
N TYR A 132 -14.34 3.03 8.83
CA TYR A 132 -13.16 3.50 8.10
C TYR A 132 -12.35 4.52 8.89
N TYR A 133 -11.11 4.77 8.46
CA TYR A 133 -10.40 6.00 8.74
C TYR A 133 -10.22 6.82 7.47
N GLU A 134 -10.05 8.12 7.64
CA GLU A 134 -9.63 9.03 6.57
C GLU A 134 -8.28 9.64 6.92
N ARG A 135 -7.39 9.67 5.94
CA ARG A 135 -6.06 10.29 6.05
C ARG A 135 -5.68 10.95 4.72
N GLU A 136 -4.75 11.89 4.78
CA GLU A 136 -4.14 12.47 3.59
C GLU A 136 -2.81 11.80 3.31
N ASP A 137 -2.56 11.50 2.03
CA ASP A 137 -1.31 10.94 1.54
C ASP A 137 -0.91 11.57 0.21
N THR A 138 0.18 12.34 0.18
CA THR A 138 0.70 12.97 -1.03
C THR A 138 -0.36 13.82 -1.79
N GLY A 139 -1.29 14.43 -1.03
CA GLY A 139 -2.38 15.26 -1.57
C GLY A 139 -3.64 14.50 -1.99
N ALA A 140 -3.69 13.18 -1.82
CA ALA A 140 -4.89 12.38 -2.02
C ALA A 140 -5.56 12.04 -0.69
N THR A 141 -6.89 12.18 -0.63
CA THR A 141 -7.69 11.64 0.46
C THR A 141 -7.72 10.12 0.34
N ILE A 142 -7.40 9.44 1.45
CA ILE A 142 -7.41 7.99 1.57
C ILE A 142 -8.55 7.58 2.47
N VAL A 143 -9.40 6.66 2.01
CA VAL A 143 -10.35 5.93 2.85
C VAL A 143 -9.78 4.56 3.14
N GLY A 144 -9.57 4.22 4.41
CA GLY A 144 -8.92 2.98 4.79
C GLY A 144 -9.68 2.17 5.83
N TYR A 145 -9.45 0.87 5.83
CA TYR A 145 -10.03 -0.08 6.78
C TYR A 145 -8.95 -0.98 7.36
N PHE A 146 -9.12 -1.34 8.63
CA PHE A 146 -8.26 -2.30 9.31
C PHE A 146 -9.04 -3.57 9.64
N ASP A 147 -8.49 -4.72 9.28
CA ASP A 147 -8.85 -5.99 9.89
C ASP A 147 -7.80 -6.34 10.95
N LYS A 148 -8.14 -6.08 12.21
CA LYS A 148 -7.23 -6.30 13.34
C LYS A 148 -7.10 -7.79 13.68
N ASN A 149 -8.10 -8.60 13.32
CA ASN A 149 -8.10 -10.04 13.60
C ASN A 149 -7.18 -10.78 12.63
N HIS A 150 -7.25 -10.42 11.34
CA HIS A 150 -6.47 -11.04 10.28
C HIS A 150 -5.20 -10.26 9.90
N LYS A 151 -4.96 -9.11 10.54
CA LYS A 151 -3.81 -8.22 10.30
C LYS A 151 -3.73 -7.76 8.85
N LEU A 152 -4.86 -7.30 8.32
CA LEU A 152 -4.99 -6.78 6.96
C LEU A 152 -5.36 -5.30 6.99
N ASN A 153 -4.94 -4.60 5.96
CA ASN A 153 -5.33 -3.23 5.70
C ASN A 153 -5.68 -3.09 4.22
N ILE A 154 -6.78 -2.39 3.94
CA ILE A 154 -7.15 -1.94 2.61
C ILE A 154 -7.28 -0.42 2.62
N GLU A 155 -6.73 0.24 1.61
CA GLU A 155 -6.80 1.69 1.40
C GLU A 155 -7.29 1.98 -0.02
N PHE A 156 -8.18 2.96 -0.12
CA PHE A 156 -8.71 3.49 -1.36
C PHE A 156 -8.24 4.93 -1.49
N SER A 157 -7.34 5.19 -2.44
CA SER A 157 -6.91 6.55 -2.78
C SER A 157 -7.97 7.20 -3.66
N LEU A 158 -8.45 8.38 -3.26
CA LEU A 158 -9.46 9.14 -3.98
C LEU A 158 -8.82 10.25 -4.81
N ASP A 159 -9.41 10.53 -5.97
CA ASP A 159 -9.13 11.73 -6.76
C ASP A 159 -9.95 12.94 -6.27
N ASP A 160 -9.73 14.11 -6.87
CA ASP A 160 -10.41 15.37 -6.54
C ASP A 160 -11.95 15.33 -6.72
N LYS A 161 -12.50 14.24 -7.28
CA LYS A 161 -13.94 14.02 -7.50
C LYS A 161 -14.50 12.91 -6.62
N ASP A 162 -13.80 12.55 -5.54
CA ASP A 162 -14.14 11.45 -4.64
C ASP A 162 -14.28 10.10 -5.36
N LYS A 163 -13.52 9.89 -6.44
CA LYS A 163 -13.47 8.62 -7.16
C LYS A 163 -12.22 7.84 -6.81
N VAL A 164 -12.35 6.53 -6.69
CA VAL A 164 -11.22 5.62 -6.43
C VAL A 164 -10.24 5.68 -7.59
N GLY A 165 -9.04 6.20 -7.34
CA GLY A 165 -7.92 6.21 -8.28
C GLY A 165 -7.01 4.98 -8.12
N GLY A 166 -6.93 4.43 -6.91
CA GLY A 166 -6.12 3.25 -6.61
C GLY A 166 -6.61 2.51 -5.37
N ILE A 167 -6.33 1.22 -5.31
CA ILE A 167 -6.70 0.33 -4.20
C ILE A 167 -5.46 -0.44 -3.76
N LEU A 168 -5.05 -0.29 -2.51
CA LEU A 168 -3.92 -0.98 -1.91
C LEU A 168 -4.44 -1.94 -0.85
N VAL A 169 -4.06 -3.22 -0.95
CA VAL A 169 -4.33 -4.22 0.10
C VAL A 169 -3.00 -4.77 0.58
N GLN A 170 -2.81 -4.82 1.90
CA GLN A 170 -1.54 -5.26 2.46
C GLN A 170 -1.70 -6.00 3.78
N LYS A 171 -0.71 -6.85 4.05
CA LYS A 171 -0.44 -7.38 5.37
C LYS A 171 0.03 -6.26 6.29
N MET A 172 -0.49 -6.22 7.50
CA MET A 172 0.01 -5.36 8.56
C MET A 172 1.20 -6.02 9.26
N ASN A 173 2.25 -5.24 9.50
CA ASN A 173 3.31 -5.64 10.41
C ASN A 173 2.87 -5.28 11.84
N ASN A 174 3.11 -6.19 12.78
CA ASN A 174 2.99 -5.89 14.21
C ASN A 174 4.08 -4.91 14.64
#